data_AF-A0AAP9S5C8-F1
#
_entry.id   AF-A0AAP9S5C8-F1
#
_cell.length_a   1.000
_cell.length_b   1.000
_cell.length_c   1.000
_cell.angle_alpha   90.00
_cell.angle_beta   90.00
_cell.angle_gamma   90.00
#
_symmetry.space_group_name_H-M   'P 1'
#
loop_
_entity.id
_entity.type
_entity.pdbx_description
1 polymer ?
#
loop_
_entity_poly.entity_id
_entity_poly.type
_entity_poly.pdbx_seq_one_letter_code
_entity_poly.pdbx_strand_id
1 'polypeptide(L)'
;MDLFDKKGTKPMLIAEMVDPFDSPEHIYELKLDGMRCVAYFDDSSVDLRNKRDFKLLPRFPELKDIYKNIKHKCILDGELATIVDGIPVFSIVQRRSILNDPFKIELASKMNPAIFVAFDIIYSSFEHTPPGNEKAVWLDPELVCVVEYMPDESIERRQAVLKGIRDDKLPMECQVGE
;
A
#
# COMPACT_ATOMS: atom_id res chain seq x y z
N MET A 1 -6.79 -17.00 -21.62
CA MET A 1 -7.09 -17.04 -20.17
C MET A 1 -6.97 -15.62 -19.67
N ASP A 2 -7.99 -15.10 -19.00
CA ASP A 2 -8.03 -13.72 -18.50
C ASP A 2 -6.89 -13.46 -17.49
N LEU A 3 -6.39 -12.22 -17.41
CA LEU A 3 -5.28 -11.83 -16.54
C LEU A 3 -5.58 -12.18 -15.08
N PHE A 4 -6.85 -12.00 -14.69
CA PHE A 4 -7.34 -12.35 -13.36
C PHE A 4 -7.22 -13.84 -13.05
N ASP A 5 -7.47 -14.71 -14.03
CA ASP A 5 -7.49 -16.17 -13.80
C ASP A 5 -6.07 -16.75 -13.84
N LYS A 6 -5.20 -16.18 -14.67
CA LYS A 6 -3.79 -16.59 -14.77
C LYS A 6 -3.03 -16.31 -13.47
N LYS A 7 -3.38 -15.23 -12.76
CA LYS A 7 -2.65 -14.71 -11.60
C LYS A 7 -1.18 -14.42 -11.94
N GLY A 8 -0.38 -14.03 -10.93
CA GLY A 8 1.04 -13.72 -11.11
C GLY A 8 1.31 -12.51 -12.00
N THR A 9 0.45 -11.49 -11.96
CA THR A 9 0.78 -10.18 -12.56
C THR A 9 2.13 -9.68 -12.05
N LYS A 10 2.88 -9.01 -12.93
CA LYS A 10 4.15 -8.36 -12.59
C LYS A 10 3.89 -6.86 -12.52
N PRO A 11 3.78 -6.28 -11.32
CA PRO A 11 3.48 -4.86 -11.20
C PRO A 11 4.64 -3.98 -11.67
N MET A 12 4.32 -2.73 -12.00
CA MET A 12 5.28 -1.73 -12.45
C MET A 12 6.38 -1.49 -11.40
N LEU A 13 7.63 -1.46 -11.82
CA LEU A 13 8.73 -1.07 -10.95
C LEU A 13 8.97 0.43 -11.05
N ILE A 14 9.54 1.00 -9.99
CA ILE A 14 10.02 2.39 -9.99
C ILE A 14 11.03 2.54 -11.13
N ALA A 15 10.84 3.59 -11.94
CA ALA A 15 11.63 3.82 -13.14
C ALA A 15 12.95 4.55 -12.84
N GLU A 16 12.91 5.55 -11.96
CA GLU A 16 14.04 6.46 -11.73
C GLU A 16 14.04 7.03 -10.32
N MET A 17 15.24 7.45 -9.88
CA MET A 17 15.49 8.11 -8.60
C MET A 17 15.94 9.53 -8.90
N VAL A 18 15.12 10.51 -8.54
CA VAL A 18 15.37 11.94 -8.75
C VAL A 18 15.37 12.67 -7.41
N ASP A 19 15.97 13.86 -7.38
CA ASP A 19 15.87 14.74 -6.22
C ASP A 19 14.41 15.13 -5.94
N PRO A 20 14.04 15.44 -4.69
CA PRO A 20 12.69 15.88 -4.36
C PRO A 20 12.30 17.11 -5.19
N PHE A 21 11.11 17.07 -5.78
CA PHE A 21 10.57 18.15 -6.61
C PHE A 21 9.07 18.30 -6.38
N ASP A 22 8.56 19.51 -6.63
CA ASP A 22 7.13 19.82 -6.64
C ASP A 22 6.70 20.15 -8.08
N SER A 23 5.63 19.52 -8.56
CA SER A 23 5.17 19.63 -9.94
C SER A 23 3.67 19.35 -10.03
N PRO A 24 2.88 20.24 -10.67
CA PRO A 24 1.45 20.01 -10.88
C PRO A 24 1.13 18.86 -11.85
N GLU A 25 2.14 18.38 -12.59
CA GLU A 25 2.00 17.26 -13.54
C GLU A 25 2.17 15.88 -12.87
N HIS A 26 2.38 15.85 -11.56
CA HIS A 26 2.65 14.62 -10.80
C HIS A 26 1.62 14.41 -9.69
N ILE A 27 1.32 13.14 -9.41
CA ILE A 27 0.57 12.73 -8.22
C ILE A 27 1.58 12.19 -7.20
N TYR A 28 1.46 12.67 -5.97
CA TYR A 28 2.31 12.26 -4.86
C TYR A 28 1.53 11.32 -3.93
N GLU A 29 2.15 10.20 -3.58
CA GLU A 29 1.57 9.20 -2.69
C GLU A 29 2.49 8.94 -1.49
N LEU A 30 1.89 8.63 -0.34
CA LEU A 30 2.66 8.23 0.83
C LEU A 30 3.30 6.87 0.59
N LYS A 31 4.64 6.84 0.60
CA LYS A 31 5.37 5.58 0.55
C LYS A 31 5.32 4.88 1.92
N LEU A 32 4.47 3.86 2.02
CA LEU A 32 4.35 3.03 3.22
C LEU A 32 5.52 2.05 3.37
N ASP A 33 5.94 1.79 4.62
CA ASP A 33 6.95 0.78 4.97
C ASP A 33 6.30 -0.60 5.12
N GLY A 34 6.00 -1.26 4.00
CA GLY A 34 5.23 -2.49 3.99
C GLY A 34 5.78 -3.58 3.09
N MET A 35 4.91 -4.55 2.80
CA MET A 35 5.14 -5.55 1.77
C MET A 35 4.18 -5.34 0.60
N ARG A 36 4.73 -5.04 -0.58
CA ARG A 36 3.96 -4.96 -1.82
C ARG A 36 3.08 -6.20 -2.02
N CYS A 37 1.80 -5.95 -2.25
CA CYS A 37 0.75 -6.94 -2.33
C CYS A 37 -0.15 -6.67 -3.53
N VAL A 38 -0.30 -7.68 -4.38
CA VAL A 38 -1.32 -7.70 -5.42
C VAL A 38 -2.54 -8.39 -4.88
N ALA A 39 -3.68 -7.72 -4.92
CA ALA A 39 -4.95 -8.19 -4.42
C ALA A 39 -5.92 -8.45 -5.58
N TYR A 40 -6.35 -9.69 -5.73
CA TYR A 40 -7.35 -10.09 -6.72
C TYR A 40 -8.70 -10.18 -6.02
N PHE A 41 -9.63 -9.34 -6.42
CA PHE A 41 -10.96 -9.25 -5.85
C PHE A 41 -12.00 -9.84 -6.78
N ASP A 42 -12.88 -10.66 -6.24
CA ASP A 42 -14.15 -11.04 -6.86
C ASP A 42 -15.31 -10.80 -5.89
N ASP A 43 -16.52 -11.11 -6.33
CA ASP A 43 -17.75 -10.85 -5.58
C ASP A 43 -17.86 -11.63 -4.25
N SER A 44 -16.98 -12.59 -4.02
CA SER A 44 -17.04 -13.55 -2.92
C SER A 44 -15.76 -13.67 -2.09
N SER A 45 -14.62 -13.23 -2.64
CA SER A 45 -13.31 -13.53 -2.07
C SER A 45 -12.23 -12.54 -2.48
N VAL A 46 -11.11 -12.60 -1.76
CA VAL A 46 -9.86 -11.91 -2.09
C VAL A 46 -8.70 -12.91 -2.11
N ASP A 47 -7.85 -12.85 -3.13
CA ASP A 47 -6.57 -13.55 -3.18
C ASP A 47 -5.45 -12.51 -3.07
N LEU A 48 -4.78 -12.48 -1.91
CA LEU A 48 -3.66 -11.58 -1.63
C LEU A 48 -2.34 -12.28 -1.93
N ARG A 49 -1.49 -11.65 -2.75
CA ARG A 49 -0.20 -12.21 -3.16
C ARG A 49 0.94 -11.22 -3.03
N ASN A 50 2.12 -11.67 -2.61
CA ASN A 50 3.31 -10.81 -2.62
C ASN A 50 3.98 -10.77 -4.00
N LYS A 51 5.07 -9.99 -4.12
CA LYS A 51 5.90 -9.88 -5.35
C LYS A 51 6.41 -11.24 -5.89
N ARG A 52 6.48 -12.28 -5.07
CA ARG A 52 6.91 -13.64 -5.46
C ARG A 52 5.73 -14.58 -5.73
N ASP A 53 4.51 -14.04 -5.84
CA ASP A 53 3.25 -14.76 -6.08
C ASP A 53 2.84 -15.72 -4.94
N PHE A 54 3.37 -15.54 -3.73
CA PHE A 54 2.94 -16.32 -2.57
C PHE A 54 1.65 -15.78 -1.97
N LYS A 55 0.72 -16.69 -1.66
CA LYS A 55 -0.52 -16.37 -0.95
C LYS A 55 -0.25 -15.85 0.45
N LEU A 56 -0.78 -14.66 0.73
CA LEU A 56 -0.65 -13.96 1.99
C LEU A 56 -1.87 -14.16 2.90
N LEU A 57 -3.08 -14.26 2.33
CA LEU A 57 -4.32 -14.27 3.13
C LEU A 57 -4.34 -15.28 4.30
N PRO A 58 -3.79 -16.50 4.20
CA PRO A 58 -3.73 -17.43 5.34
C PRO A 58 -2.96 -16.90 6.57
N ARG A 59 -2.10 -15.90 6.39
CA ARG A 59 -1.27 -15.25 7.43
C ARG A 59 -1.84 -13.92 7.90
N PHE A 60 -2.82 -13.41 7.16
CA PHE A 60 -3.52 -12.15 7.41
C PHE A 60 -5.04 -12.39 7.38
N PRO A 61 -5.57 -13.27 8.25
CA PRO A 61 -6.97 -13.67 8.21
C PRO A 61 -7.95 -12.51 8.49
N GLU A 62 -7.48 -11.45 9.16
CA GLU A 62 -8.27 -10.24 9.39
C GLU A 62 -8.67 -9.54 8.08
N LEU A 63 -7.93 -9.79 6.99
CA LEU A 63 -8.22 -9.22 5.68
C LEU A 63 -9.16 -10.10 4.84
N LYS A 64 -9.68 -11.22 5.35
CA LYS A 64 -10.51 -12.14 4.53
C LYS A 64 -11.77 -11.50 3.96
N ASP A 65 -12.30 -10.48 4.65
CA ASP A 65 -13.60 -9.88 4.36
C ASP A 65 -13.47 -8.55 3.60
N ILE A 66 -12.26 -8.10 3.26
CA ILE A 66 -12.07 -6.81 2.58
C ILE A 66 -12.68 -6.79 1.17
N TYR A 67 -12.96 -7.95 0.56
CA TYR A 67 -13.67 -8.03 -0.72
C TYR A 67 -15.06 -7.40 -0.67
N LYS A 68 -15.69 -7.35 0.51
CA LYS A 68 -17.00 -6.71 0.68
C LYS A 68 -16.98 -5.21 0.39
N ASN A 69 -15.80 -4.59 0.41
CA ASN A 69 -15.63 -3.18 0.07
C ASN A 69 -15.54 -2.94 -1.45
N ILE A 70 -15.45 -3.99 -2.25
CA ILE A 70 -15.27 -3.94 -3.69
C ILE A 70 -16.51 -4.52 -4.36
N LYS A 71 -17.09 -3.78 -5.30
CA LYS A 71 -18.34 -4.17 -5.98
C LYS A 71 -18.15 -4.99 -7.24
N HIS A 72 -16.93 -5.03 -7.78
CA HIS A 72 -16.65 -5.59 -9.09
C HIS A 72 -15.31 -6.31 -9.11
N LYS A 73 -15.20 -7.31 -9.98
CA LYS A 73 -13.94 -8.02 -10.23
C LYS A 73 -12.84 -7.03 -10.62
N CYS A 74 -11.76 -7.01 -9.84
CA CYS A 74 -10.60 -6.14 -10.08
C CYS A 74 -9.29 -6.74 -9.57
N ILE A 75 -8.17 -6.21 -10.04
CA ILE A 75 -6.83 -6.48 -9.51
C ILE A 75 -6.25 -5.15 -9.05
N LEU A 76 -5.98 -5.03 -7.75
CA LEU A 76 -5.36 -3.85 -7.16
C LEU A 76 -3.90 -4.14 -6.83
N ASP A 77 -3.04 -3.18 -7.10
CA ASP A 77 -1.68 -3.16 -6.56
C ASP A 77 -1.64 -2.23 -5.36
N GLY A 78 -0.96 -2.67 -4.32
CA GLY A 78 -0.99 -1.99 -3.06
C GLY A 78 0.11 -2.44 -2.12
N GLU A 79 0.09 -1.85 -0.94
CA GLU A 79 1.03 -2.15 0.13
C GLU A 79 0.28 -2.80 1.30
N LEU A 80 0.79 -3.95 1.73
CA LEU A 80 0.37 -4.55 3.00
C LEU A 80 1.24 -3.98 4.11
N ALA A 81 0.65 -3.26 5.05
CA ALA A 81 1.37 -2.60 6.13
C ALA A 81 0.79 -2.97 7.49
N THR A 82 1.57 -2.74 8.54
CA THR A 82 1.10 -2.82 9.92
C THR A 82 1.48 -1.54 10.62
N ILE A 83 0.48 -0.89 11.22
CA ILE A 83 0.65 0.42 11.86
C ILE A 83 0.76 0.24 13.37
N VAL A 84 1.80 0.79 13.97
CA VAL A 84 2.01 0.85 15.41
C VAL A 84 2.19 2.31 15.78
N ASP A 85 1.33 2.82 16.65
CA ASP A 85 1.35 4.23 17.10
C ASP A 85 1.41 5.24 15.94
N GLY A 86 0.66 4.97 14.86
CA GLY A 86 0.61 5.82 13.65
C GLY A 86 1.77 5.61 12.67
N ILE A 87 2.69 4.68 12.96
CA ILE A 87 3.90 4.44 12.17
C ILE A 87 3.80 3.09 11.44
N PRO A 88 4.01 3.03 10.11
CA PRO A 88 4.19 1.76 9.40
C PRO A 88 5.48 1.05 9.82
N VAL A 89 5.38 -0.22 10.24
CA VAL A 89 6.52 -1.01 10.71
C VAL A 89 6.72 -2.26 9.86
N PHE A 90 7.64 -2.19 8.89
CA PHE A 90 7.93 -3.28 7.96
C PHE A 90 8.30 -4.61 8.63
N SER A 91 9.09 -4.56 9.71
CA SER A 91 9.55 -5.77 10.39
C SER A 91 8.41 -6.65 10.93
N ILE A 92 7.25 -6.06 11.23
CA ILE A 92 6.07 -6.78 11.71
C ILE A 92 5.43 -7.53 10.54
N VAL A 93 5.08 -6.86 9.44
CA VAL A 93 4.48 -7.51 8.27
C VAL A 93 5.42 -8.56 7.67
N GLN A 94 6.73 -8.30 7.68
CA GLN A 94 7.75 -9.26 7.24
C GLN A 94 7.73 -10.53 8.09
N ARG A 95 7.75 -10.42 9.44
CA ARG A 95 7.68 -11.57 10.34
C ARG A 95 6.36 -12.34 10.17
N ARG A 96 5.24 -11.62 10.05
CA ARG A 96 3.92 -12.24 9.85
C ARG A 96 3.85 -13.04 8.53
N SER A 97 4.49 -12.54 7.46
CA SER A 97 4.46 -13.18 6.13
C SER A 97 5.09 -14.59 6.07
N ILE A 98 5.85 -14.99 7.09
CA ILE A 98 6.49 -16.31 7.17
C ILE A 98 5.91 -17.18 8.28
N LEU A 99 4.91 -16.70 9.04
CA LEU A 99 4.24 -17.50 10.06
C LEU A 99 3.47 -18.66 9.42
N ASN A 100 3.45 -19.80 10.11
CA ASN A 100 2.70 -21.00 9.71
C ASN A 100 1.88 -21.61 10.87
N ASP A 101 2.12 -21.17 12.11
CA ASP A 101 1.38 -21.65 13.29
C ASP A 101 0.04 -20.90 13.41
N PRO A 102 -1.13 -21.59 13.38
CA PRO A 102 -2.43 -20.93 13.38
C PRO A 102 -2.70 -20.08 14.62
N PHE A 103 -2.23 -20.51 15.79
CA PHE A 103 -2.42 -19.76 17.03
C PHE A 103 -1.62 -18.45 17.03
N LYS A 104 -0.36 -18.50 16.57
CA LYS A 104 0.48 -17.29 16.41
C LYS A 104 -0.08 -16.35 15.36
N ILE A 105 -0.64 -16.87 14.26
CA ILE A 105 -1.29 -16.06 13.22
C ILE A 105 -2.49 -15.30 13.80
N GLU A 106 -3.37 -16.00 14.50
CA GLU A 106 -4.56 -15.40 15.12
C GLU A 106 -4.22 -14.41 16.25
N LEU A 107 -3.15 -14.67 17.00
CA LEU A 107 -2.65 -13.71 17.98
C LEU A 107 -2.09 -12.45 17.30
N ALA A 108 -1.30 -12.62 16.25
CA ALA A 108 -0.70 -11.50 15.52
C ALA A 108 -1.74 -10.63 14.82
N SER A 109 -2.81 -11.22 14.27
CA SER A 109 -3.91 -10.48 13.62
C SER A 109 -4.65 -9.55 14.58
N LYS A 110 -4.73 -9.91 15.86
CA LYS A 110 -5.35 -9.09 16.92
C LYS A 110 -4.42 -8.04 17.48
N MET A 111 -3.15 -8.40 17.69
CA MET A 111 -2.18 -7.49 18.31
C MET A 111 -1.74 -6.39 17.35
N ASN A 112 -1.48 -6.74 16.09
CA ASN A 112 -0.96 -5.81 15.09
C ASN A 112 -1.66 -6.10 13.75
N PRO A 113 -2.94 -5.71 13.60
CA PRO A 113 -3.71 -5.97 12.38
C PRO A 113 -3.03 -5.33 11.18
N ALA A 114 -3.02 -6.06 10.06
CA ALA A 114 -2.51 -5.51 8.82
C ALA A 114 -3.59 -4.68 8.13
N ILE A 115 -3.14 -3.69 7.36
CA ILE A 115 -3.95 -2.92 6.43
C ILE A 115 -3.45 -3.16 5.01
N PHE A 116 -4.37 -3.08 4.05
CA PHE A 116 -4.05 -3.05 2.63
C PHE A 116 -4.37 -1.66 2.08
N VAL A 117 -3.36 -1.00 1.53
CA VAL A 117 -3.49 0.34 0.92
C VAL A 117 -3.21 0.21 -0.56
N ALA A 118 -4.26 0.37 -1.38
CA ALA A 118 -4.12 0.33 -2.84
C ALA A 118 -3.59 1.66 -3.36
N PHE A 119 -2.70 1.60 -4.35
CA PHE A 119 -2.17 2.75 -5.08
C PHE A 119 -2.36 2.62 -6.60
N ASP A 120 -2.66 1.43 -7.12
CA ASP A 120 -2.90 1.24 -8.56
C ASP A 120 -3.97 0.17 -8.83
N ILE A 121 -4.57 0.23 -10.01
CA ILE A 121 -5.54 -0.72 -10.54
C ILE A 121 -5.01 -1.36 -11.83
N ILE A 122 -4.62 -2.63 -11.75
CA ILE A 122 -4.04 -3.36 -12.88
C ILE A 122 -5.14 -3.89 -13.82
N TYR A 123 -6.27 -4.27 -13.25
CA TYR A 123 -7.40 -4.82 -13.99
C TYR A 123 -8.69 -4.34 -13.37
N SER A 124 -9.61 -3.91 -14.24
CA SER A 124 -10.96 -3.57 -13.87
C SER A 124 -11.92 -4.13 -14.90
N SER A 125 -13.10 -4.52 -14.44
CA SER A 125 -14.22 -4.90 -15.33
C SER A 125 -14.93 -3.70 -15.94
N PHE A 126 -14.54 -2.48 -15.56
CA PHE A 126 -14.99 -1.27 -16.24
C PHE A 126 -14.32 -1.13 -17.61
N GLU A 127 -15.10 -1.13 -18.69
CA GLU A 127 -14.60 -0.83 -20.05
C GLU A 127 -14.14 0.63 -20.18
N HIS A 128 -14.69 1.51 -19.36
CA HIS A 128 -14.36 2.94 -19.25
C HIS A 128 -14.32 3.30 -17.77
N THR A 129 -13.40 4.16 -17.35
CA THR A 129 -13.44 4.75 -16.00
C THR A 129 -14.85 5.33 -15.79
N PRO A 130 -15.64 4.81 -14.84
CA PRO A 130 -17.02 5.25 -14.71
C PRO A 130 -17.05 6.75 -14.40
N PRO A 131 -17.86 7.55 -15.11
CA PRO A 131 -18.17 8.90 -14.67
C PRO A 131 -18.80 8.80 -13.27
N GLY A 132 -18.42 9.70 -12.37
CA GLY A 132 -18.83 9.65 -10.96
C GLY A 132 -17.78 10.14 -9.96
N ASN A 133 -16.51 10.24 -10.36
CA ASN A 133 -15.54 11.00 -9.59
C ASN A 133 -15.75 12.52 -9.69
N GLU A 134 -16.73 12.99 -10.49
CA GLU A 134 -17.06 14.43 -10.54
C GLU A 134 -17.53 14.99 -9.19
N LYS A 135 -18.06 14.11 -8.32
CA LYS A 135 -18.43 14.41 -6.93
C LYS A 135 -17.48 13.81 -5.90
N ALA A 136 -16.42 13.13 -6.34
CA ALA A 136 -15.38 12.71 -5.43
C ALA A 136 -14.77 13.99 -4.83
N VAL A 137 -15.01 14.20 -3.55
CA VAL A 137 -14.25 15.19 -2.80
C VAL A 137 -12.90 14.54 -2.60
N TRP A 138 -11.95 14.90 -3.48
CA TRP A 138 -10.55 14.72 -3.17
C TRP A 138 -10.31 15.56 -1.93
N LEU A 139 -10.27 14.88 -0.79
CA LEU A 139 -9.66 15.46 0.38
C LEU A 139 -8.20 15.57 -0.02
N ASP A 140 -7.76 16.80 -0.18
CA ASP A 140 -6.36 17.16 -0.10
C ASP A 140 -6.11 17.45 1.38
N PRO A 141 -5.92 16.42 2.25
CA PRO A 141 -5.47 16.72 3.58
C PRO A 141 -4.06 17.27 3.40
N GLU A 142 -3.88 18.50 3.85
CA GLU A 142 -2.58 19.10 4.10
C GLU A 142 -1.86 18.29 5.21
N LEU A 143 -1.39 17.09 4.86
CA LEU A 143 -0.71 16.18 5.78
C LEU A 143 0.75 16.59 5.87
N VAL A 144 1.16 17.03 7.05
CA VAL A 144 2.58 17.04 7.37
C VAL A 144 2.95 15.65 7.85
N CYS A 145 3.97 15.06 7.23
CA CYS A 145 4.47 13.75 7.63
C CYS A 145 5.96 13.81 7.95
N VAL A 146 6.39 12.93 8.85
CA VAL A 146 7.81 12.62 8.99
C VAL A 146 8.13 11.53 7.98
N VAL A 147 9.16 11.75 7.18
CA VAL A 147 9.73 10.72 6.30
C VAL A 147 11.19 10.50 6.63
N GLU A 148 11.67 9.29 6.38
CA GLU A 148 13.08 8.93 6.56
C GLU A 148 13.60 8.28 5.29
N TYR A 149 14.72 8.77 4.77
CA TYR A 149 15.50 8.09 3.74
C TYR A 149 16.20 6.90 4.37
N MET A 150 16.05 5.70 3.79
CA MET A 150 16.83 4.57 4.32
C MET A 150 18.32 4.84 4.08
N PRO A 151 19.18 4.67 5.11
CA PRO A 151 20.62 4.87 4.94
C PRO A 151 21.17 3.92 3.88
N ASP A 152 21.97 4.45 2.97
CA ASP A 152 22.79 3.67 2.05
C ASP A 152 24.25 4.13 2.19
N GLU A 153 25.16 3.17 2.34
CA GLU A 153 26.61 3.41 2.31
C GLU A 153 27.13 3.63 0.87
N SER A 154 26.28 3.45 -0.14
CA SER A 154 26.62 3.48 -1.56
C SER A 154 25.76 4.46 -2.38
N ILE A 155 25.93 5.76 -2.14
CA ILE A 155 25.61 6.93 -3.02
C ILE A 155 24.15 7.10 -3.52
N GLU A 156 23.31 6.07 -3.62
CA GLU A 156 21.92 6.16 -4.04
C GLU A 156 21.01 6.13 -2.80
N ARG A 157 20.49 7.30 -2.40
CA ARG A 157 19.49 7.38 -1.32
C ARG A 157 18.24 6.61 -1.75
N ARG A 158 17.87 5.55 -1.03
CA ARG A 158 16.56 4.92 -1.22
C ARG A 158 15.44 5.90 -0.90
N GLN A 159 14.29 5.72 -1.54
CA GLN A 159 13.11 6.57 -1.38
C GLN A 159 12.74 6.76 0.10
N ALA A 160 12.32 7.99 0.42
CA ALA A 160 11.85 8.32 1.76
C ALA A 160 10.57 7.53 2.08
N VAL A 161 10.48 7.03 3.31
CA VAL A 161 9.37 6.20 3.78
C VAL A 161 8.63 6.91 4.90
N LEU A 162 7.30 6.81 4.92
CA LEU A 162 6.47 7.38 5.97
C LEU A 162 6.86 6.84 7.36
N LYS A 163 7.12 7.77 8.29
CA LYS A 163 7.41 7.50 9.71
C LYS A 163 6.38 8.07 10.67
N GLY A 164 5.37 8.76 10.19
CA GLY A 164 4.25 9.23 11.00
C GLY A 164 3.64 10.50 10.45
N ILE A 165 2.43 10.80 10.92
CA ILE A 165 1.71 12.05 10.62
C ILE A 165 1.98 13.05 11.75
N ARG A 166 2.05 14.33 11.40
CA ARG A 166 2.28 15.47 12.30
C ARG A 166 1.04 16.37 12.26
N ASP A 167 0.31 16.40 13.36
CA ASP A 167 -0.85 17.27 13.54
C ASP A 167 -0.49 18.61 14.21
N ASP A 168 0.77 18.76 14.62
CA ASP A 168 1.33 19.93 15.31
C ASP A 168 2.03 20.92 14.37
N LYS A 169 2.00 20.68 13.06
CA LYS A 169 2.66 21.48 12.04
C LYS A 169 1.74 21.72 10.84
N LEU A 170 1.80 22.93 10.30
CA LEU A 170 1.18 23.27 9.01
C LEU A 170 2.18 23.04 7.87
N PRO A 171 1.73 22.70 6.64
CA PRO A 171 2.65 22.53 5.50
C PRO A 171 3.51 23.75 5.20
N MET A 172 2.97 24.96 5.41
CA MET A 172 3.72 26.21 5.21
C MET A 172 4.92 26.34 6.16
N GLU A 173 4.94 25.63 7.29
CA GLU A 173 6.07 25.60 8.21
C GLU A 173 7.17 24.60 7.80
N CYS A 174 6.90 23.74 6.80
CA CYS A 174 7.74 22.63 6.38
C CYS A 174 8.31 22.84 4.97
N GLN A 175 8.59 24.08 4.58
CA GLN A 175 9.17 24.40 3.29
C GLN A 175 10.70 24.20 3.30
N VAL A 176 11.22 23.62 2.23
CA VAL A 176 12.67 23.63 1.97
C VAL A 176 13.01 25.07 1.57
N GLY A 177 13.89 25.74 2.32
CA GLY A 177 14.28 27.12 2.01
C GLY A 177 14.82 27.24 0.58
N GLU A 178 14.55 28.39 -0.06
CA GLU A 178 15.09 28.74 -1.39
C GLU A 178 16.62 28.66 -1.46
#